data_AF-A0A924BTA0-F1
#
_entry.id   AF-A0A924BTA0-F1
#
_cell.length_a   1.000
_cell.length_b   1.000
_cell.length_c   1.000
_cell.angle_alpha   90.00
_cell.angle_beta   90.00
_cell.angle_gamma   90.00
#
_symmetry.space_group_name_H-M   'P 1'
#
loop_
_entity.id
_entity.type
_entity.pdbx_description
1 polymer ?
#
loop_
_entity_poly.entity_id
_entity_poly.type
_entity_poly.pdbx_seq_one_letter_code
_entity_poly.pdbx_strand_id
1 'polypeptide(L)'
;MDNVMGIMRKITGGETQLSISNDRFVKFSFLNPRVMEKIDLSNPGRKAFIRYEDPASLLVGEPVKGYAYITNINQKDKVVSGEFEFEMKITNNGQTKIVKIKQGRFENVPIEIR
;
A
#
# COMPACT_ATOMS: atom_id res chain seq x y z
N MET A 1 -12.94 -5.30 13.09
CA MET A 1 -12.29 -5.43 11.77
C MET A 1 -12.00 -4.02 11.32
N ASP A 2 -10.73 -3.66 11.26
CA ASP A 2 -10.29 -2.33 10.80
C ASP A 2 -10.95 -2.04 9.45
N ASN A 3 -11.43 -0.81 9.24
CA ASN A 3 -12.12 -0.38 8.01
C ASN A 3 -11.15 -0.31 6.83
N VAL A 4 -10.58 -1.45 6.43
CA VAL A 4 -9.71 -1.56 5.26
C VAL A 4 -10.59 -1.59 4.03
N MET A 5 -10.53 -0.54 3.22
CA MET A 5 -11.23 -0.47 1.94
C MET A 5 -10.23 -0.17 0.83
N GLY A 6 -10.43 -0.83 -0.31
CA GLY A 6 -9.71 -0.53 -1.53
C GLY A 6 -10.59 0.12 -2.60
N ILE A 7 -9.95 0.83 -3.52
CA ILE A 7 -10.58 1.41 -4.71
C ILE A 7 -9.75 1.00 -5.91
N MET A 8 -10.39 0.39 -6.90
CA MET A 8 -9.81 0.09 -8.20
C MET A 8 -10.45 1.00 -9.24
N ARG A 9 -9.65 1.79 -9.95
CA ARG A 9 -10.16 2.73 -10.96
C ARG A 9 -9.29 2.74 -12.21
N LYS A 10 -9.88 3.10 -13.34
CA LYS A 10 -9.12 3.51 -14.53
C LYS A 10 -8.63 4.94 -14.38
N ILE A 11 -7.40 5.20 -14.77
CA ILE A 11 -6.79 6.54 -14.77
C ILE A 11 -6.39 6.96 -16.19
N THR A 12 -6.02 8.23 -16.35
CA THR A 12 -5.57 8.80 -17.61
C THR A 12 -4.46 7.95 -18.23
N GLY A 13 -4.56 7.68 -19.54
CA GLY A 13 -3.63 6.80 -20.26
C GLY A 13 -4.05 5.32 -20.29
N GLY A 14 -5.23 4.98 -19.77
CA GLY A 14 -5.78 3.61 -19.83
C GLY A 14 -5.23 2.67 -18.76
N GLU A 15 -4.41 3.18 -17.84
CA GLU A 15 -3.85 2.42 -16.73
C GLU A 15 -4.91 2.15 -15.64
N THR A 16 -4.69 1.10 -14.86
CA THR A 16 -5.52 0.76 -13.70
C THR A 16 -4.78 1.09 -12.42
N GLN A 17 -5.41 1.81 -11.51
CA GLN A 17 -4.87 2.10 -10.18
C GLN A 17 -5.68 1.35 -9.13
N LEU A 18 -4.99 0.59 -8.27
CA LEU A 18 -5.53 0.06 -7.02
C LEU A 18 -5.03 0.91 -5.86
N SER A 19 -5.94 1.42 -5.03
CA SER A 19 -5.60 2.05 -3.75
C SER A 19 -6.14 1.20 -2.61
N ILE A 20 -5.40 1.05 -1.52
CA ILE A 20 -5.85 0.40 -0.28
C ILE A 20 -5.51 1.31 0.89
N SER A 21 -6.43 1.55 1.82
CA SER A 21 -6.19 2.38 3.01
C SER A 21 -6.83 1.77 4.25
N ASN A 22 -6.25 2.03 5.41
CA ASN A 22 -6.84 1.75 6.72
C ASN A 22 -6.35 2.74 7.78
N ASP A 23 -6.76 2.55 9.03
CA ASP A 23 -6.45 3.45 10.15
C ASP A 23 -4.95 3.59 10.47
N ARG A 24 -4.10 2.67 9.97
CA ARG A 24 -2.64 2.72 10.14
C ARG A 24 -1.91 3.11 8.85
N PHE A 25 -2.49 2.80 7.70
CA PHE A 25 -1.92 3.04 6.38
C PHE A 25 -2.78 4.06 5.65
N VAL A 26 -2.29 5.30 5.62
CA VAL A 26 -2.96 6.41 4.92
C VAL A 26 -3.28 6.02 3.48
N LYS A 27 -2.35 5.37 2.77
CA LYS A 27 -2.60 4.86 1.42
C LYS A 27 -1.50 3.91 0.92
N PHE A 28 -1.88 2.74 0.42
CA PHE A 28 -1.14 2.01 -0.61
C PHE A 28 -1.74 2.35 -1.96
N SER A 29 -0.93 2.63 -2.98
CA SER A 29 -1.37 2.80 -4.36
C SER A 29 -0.47 1.98 -5.27
N PHE A 30 -1.07 1.19 -6.14
CA PHE A 30 -0.41 0.34 -7.11
C PHE A 30 -0.90 0.70 -8.52
N LEU A 31 0.02 0.96 -9.45
CA LEU A 31 -0.31 1.15 -10.86
C LEU A 31 -0.17 -0.16 -11.62
N ASN A 32 -1.17 -0.46 -12.44
CA ASN A 32 -1.35 -1.70 -13.19
C ASN A 32 -1.04 -2.96 -12.36
N PRO A 33 -1.68 -3.12 -11.18
CA PRO A 33 -1.36 -4.21 -10.27
C PRO A 33 -1.62 -5.56 -10.93
N ARG A 34 -0.65 -6.48 -10.80
CA ARG A 34 -0.77 -7.85 -11.28
C ARG A 34 -0.65 -8.83 -10.12
N VAL A 35 -1.44 -9.89 -10.20
CA VAL A 35 -1.35 -11.02 -9.27
C VAL A 35 0.01 -11.69 -9.44
N MET A 36 0.61 -12.06 -8.31
CA MET A 36 1.94 -12.64 -8.21
C MET A 36 3.08 -11.72 -8.69
N GLU A 37 2.87 -10.40 -8.74
CA GLU A 37 3.96 -9.43 -8.95
C GLU A 37 4.47 -8.90 -7.61
N LYS A 38 5.80 -8.98 -7.42
CA LYS A 38 6.50 -8.36 -6.30
C LYS A 38 6.90 -6.94 -6.71
N ILE A 39 6.28 -5.95 -6.08
CA ILE A 39 6.52 -4.54 -6.34
C ILE A 39 7.57 -4.05 -5.36
N ASP A 40 8.71 -3.60 -5.88
CA ASP A 40 9.79 -3.01 -5.09
C ASP A 40 9.38 -1.64 -4.56
N LEU A 41 9.51 -1.44 -3.25
CA LEU A 41 9.17 -0.20 -2.56
C LEU A 41 10.39 0.68 -2.29
N SER A 42 11.61 0.18 -2.54
CA SER A 42 12.85 0.96 -2.42
C SER A 42 13.04 1.95 -3.57
N ASN A 43 12.42 1.67 -4.71
CA ASN A 43 12.37 2.54 -5.87
C ASN A 43 10.90 2.72 -6.28
N PRO A 44 10.17 3.65 -5.62
CA PRO A 44 8.72 3.74 -5.78
C PRO A 44 8.28 3.91 -7.25
N GLY A 45 9.16 4.47 -8.11
CA GLY A 45 8.94 4.58 -9.54
C GLY A 45 7.53 5.08 -9.87
N ARG A 46 6.95 4.60 -10.97
CA ARG A 46 5.50 4.77 -11.21
C ARG A 46 4.66 3.64 -10.61
N LYS A 47 5.26 2.56 -10.09
CA LYS A 47 4.53 1.32 -9.83
C LYS A 47 3.81 1.29 -8.48
N ALA A 48 4.39 1.89 -7.43
CA ALA A 48 3.74 1.92 -6.13
C ALA A 48 4.08 3.17 -5.32
N PHE A 49 3.09 3.63 -4.56
CA PHE A 49 3.23 4.70 -3.59
C PHE A 49 2.60 4.26 -2.27
N ILE A 50 3.35 4.36 -1.17
CA ILE A 50 2.85 4.01 0.16
C ILE A 50 3.06 5.20 1.08
N ARG A 51 1.98 5.57 1.75
CA ARG A 51 1.94 6.61 2.77
C ARG A 51 1.46 5.98 4.07
N TYR A 52 2.28 6.10 5.10
CA TYR A 52 1.96 5.63 6.45
C TYR A 52 1.91 6.80 7.41
N GLU A 53 0.98 6.76 8.34
CA GLU A 53 0.84 7.75 9.40
C GLU A 53 1.17 7.05 10.73
N ASP A 54 2.19 7.54 11.41
CA ASP A 54 2.55 7.01 12.72
C ASP A 54 1.46 7.39 13.73
N PRO A 55 0.75 6.42 14.33
CA PRO A 55 -0.38 6.71 15.22
C PRO A 55 0.03 7.46 16.49
N ALA A 56 1.32 7.46 16.86
CA ALA A 56 1.83 8.18 18.02
C ALA A 56 2.27 9.62 17.70
N SER A 57 2.54 9.95 16.44
CA SER A 57 3.08 11.28 16.07
C SER A 57 2.34 11.99 14.94
N LEU A 58 1.39 11.33 14.27
CA LEU A 58 0.65 11.80 13.10
C LEU A 58 1.56 12.21 11.93
N LEU A 59 2.80 11.74 11.94
CA LEU A 59 3.76 12.04 10.89
C LEU A 59 3.69 11.02 9.78
N VAL A 60 3.95 11.54 8.59
CA VAL A 60 3.88 10.77 7.37
C VAL A 60 5.27 10.31 6.97
N GLY A 61 5.41 9.01 6.76
CA GLY A 61 6.62 8.38 6.23
C GLY A 61 6.39 7.75 4.85
N GLU A 62 7.45 7.73 4.04
CA GLU A 62 7.55 6.97 2.80
C GLU A 62 8.47 5.75 3.02
N PRO A 63 8.18 4.61 2.38
CA PRO A 63 9.07 3.45 2.45
C PRO A 63 10.40 3.76 1.77
N VAL A 64 11.50 3.35 2.41
CA VAL A 64 12.87 3.45 1.87
C VAL A 64 13.36 2.12 1.32
N LYS A 65 12.80 1.00 1.80
CA LYS A 65 13.12 -0.37 1.36
C LYS A 65 11.91 -1.27 1.56
N GLY A 66 11.79 -2.32 0.76
CA GLY A 66 10.77 -3.35 0.97
C GLY A 66 10.09 -3.81 -0.30
N TYR A 67 8.99 -4.54 -0.11
CA TYR A 67 8.13 -4.99 -1.19
C TYR A 67 6.66 -5.01 -0.80
N ALA A 68 5.81 -4.94 -1.81
CA ALA A 68 4.41 -5.37 -1.74
C ALA A 68 4.19 -6.50 -2.75
N TYR A 69 3.44 -7.52 -2.37
CA TYR A 69 3.14 -8.68 -3.20
C TYR A 69 1.65 -8.93 -3.21
N ILE A 70 1.03 -8.77 -4.37
CA ILE A 70 -0.41 -8.98 -4.54
C ILE A 70 -0.64 -10.46 -4.84
N THR A 71 -1.31 -11.16 -3.93
CA THR A 71 -1.57 -12.60 -4.06
C THR A 71 -2.85 -12.90 -4.79
N ASN A 72 -3.85 -12.01 -4.72
CA ASN A 72 -5.14 -12.21 -5.36
C ASN A 72 -5.80 -10.87 -5.72
N ILE A 73 -6.39 -10.79 -6.92
CA ILE A 73 -7.34 -9.76 -7.32
C ILE A 73 -8.54 -10.49 -7.91
N ASN A 74 -9.64 -10.54 -7.16
CA ASN A 74 -10.87 -11.15 -7.63
C ASN A 74 -11.89 -10.04 -7.95
N GLN A 75 -12.06 -9.75 -9.24
CA GLN A 75 -12.98 -8.71 -9.70
C GLN A 75 -14.44 -9.12 -9.55
N LYS A 76 -14.75 -10.42 -9.62
CA LYS A 76 -16.12 -10.94 -9.45
C LYS A 76 -16.60 -10.73 -8.02
N ASP A 77 -15.77 -11.14 -7.07
CA ASP A 77 -16.07 -11.05 -5.63
C ASP A 77 -15.64 -9.69 -5.04
N LYS A 78 -15.04 -8.82 -5.87
CA LYS A 78 -14.59 -7.47 -5.50
C LYS A 78 -13.70 -7.47 -4.27
N VAL A 79 -12.68 -8.34 -4.27
CA VAL A 79 -11.70 -8.43 -3.17
C VAL A 79 -10.26 -8.45 -3.68
N VAL A 80 -9.36 -7.95 -2.84
CA VAL A 80 -7.91 -8.01 -3.05
C VAL A 80 -7.20 -8.57 -1.81
N SER A 81 -6.17 -9.38 -2.05
CA SER A 81 -5.31 -9.93 -0.99
C SER A 81 -3.84 -9.80 -1.36
N GLY A 82 -2.98 -9.73 -0.35
CA GLY A 82 -1.55 -9.61 -0.54
C GLY A 82 -0.79 -9.48 0.77
N GLU A 83 0.52 -9.37 0.64
CA GLU A 83 1.46 -9.23 1.73
C GLU A 83 2.49 -8.14 1.43
N PHE A 84 3.11 -7.61 2.47
CA PHE A 84 4.10 -6.56 2.34
C PHE A 84 5.09 -6.58 3.50
N GLU A 85 6.30 -6.13 3.20
CA GLU A 85 7.34 -5.88 4.19
C GLU A 85 8.08 -4.63 3.76
N PHE A 86 8.26 -3.67 4.67
CA PHE A 86 9.03 -2.47 4.35
C PHE A 86 9.63 -1.82 5.58
N GLU A 87 10.64 -1.00 5.30
CA GLU A 87 11.24 -0.06 6.21
C GLU A 87 10.92 1.35 5.73
N MET A 88 10.55 2.24 6.65
CA MET A 88 10.30 3.65 6.39
C MET A 88 11.07 4.53 7.34
N LYS A 89 11.38 5.73 6.85
CA LYS A 89 12.07 6.76 7.61
C LYS A 89 11.10 7.91 7.87
N ILE A 90 10.84 8.18 9.14
CA ILE A 90 10.00 9.30 9.60
C ILE A 90 10.92 10.31 10.28
N THR A 91 10.91 11.56 9.82
CA THR A 91 11.72 12.62 10.42
C THR A 91 10.81 13.61 11.15
N ASN A 92 11.03 13.83 12.45
CA ASN A 92 10.35 14.83 13.26
C ASN A 92 11.36 15.71 13.99
N ASN A 93 11.31 17.03 13.82
CA ASN A 93 12.13 17.98 14.60
C ASN A 93 13.62 17.58 14.69
N GLY A 94 14.21 17.12 13.58
CA GLY A 94 15.61 16.68 13.50
C GLY A 94 15.89 15.25 14.00
N GLN A 95 14.94 14.58 14.64
CA GLN A 95 15.04 13.17 15.00
C GLN A 95 14.50 12.28 13.89
N THR A 96 15.32 11.31 13.48
CA THR A 96 14.92 10.26 12.54
C THR A 96 14.47 9.02 13.31
N LYS A 97 13.23 8.58 13.06
CA LYS A 97 12.71 7.28 13.49
C LYS A 97 12.65 6.34 12.28
N ILE A 98 13.12 5.11 12.47
CA ILE A 98 12.97 4.05 11.47
C ILE A 98 11.85 3.13 11.95
N VAL A 99 10.81 2.96 11.12
CA VAL A 99 9.73 2.00 11.38
C VAL A 99 9.90 0.85 10.41
N LYS A 100 9.90 -0.39 10.94
CA LYS A 100 10.00 -1.62 10.15
C LYS A 100 8.72 -2.40 10.32
N ILE A 101 8.06 -2.71 9.22
CA ILE A 101 6.92 -3.60 9.19
C ILE A 101 7.35 -4.88 8.51
N LYS A 102 7.32 -5.99 9.27
CA LYS A 102 7.62 -7.33 8.78
C LYS A 102 6.32 -8.13 8.72
N GLN A 103 6.18 -8.97 7.71
CA GLN A 103 5.04 -9.90 7.56
C GLN A 103 3.66 -9.19 7.56
N GLY A 104 3.57 -7.98 6.99
CA GLY A 104 2.31 -7.28 6.82
C GLY A 104 1.42 -8.03 5.82
N ARG A 105 0.11 -8.07 6.08
CA ARG A 105 -0.88 -8.74 5.23
C ARG A 105 -2.15 -7.92 5.11
N PHE A 106 -2.79 -8.04 3.94
CA PHE A 106 -4.16 -7.63 3.72
C PHE A 106 -4.90 -8.81 3.08
N GLU A 107 -5.94 -9.28 3.74
CA GLU A 107 -6.67 -10.49 3.33
C GLU A 107 -8.12 -10.13 3.05
N ASN A 108 -8.59 -10.47 1.84
CA ASN A 108 -9.97 -10.26 1.39
C ASN A 108 -10.46 -8.82 1.58
N VAL A 109 -9.59 -7.84 1.31
CA VAL A 109 -9.95 -6.42 1.41
C VAL A 109 -10.99 -6.13 0.33
N PRO A 110 -12.19 -5.63 0.70
CA PRO A 110 -13.20 -5.22 -0.26
C PRO A 110 -12.68 -4.09 -1.15
N ILE A 111 -12.95 -4.18 -2.45
CA ILE A 111 -12.61 -3.13 -3.42
C ILE A 111 -13.86 -2.55 -4.10
N GLU A 112 -13.93 -1.23 -4.17
CA GLU A 112 -14.89 -0.54 -5.02
C GLU A 112 -14.29 -0.37 -6.43
N ILE A 113 -15.03 -0.74 -7.47
CA ILE A 113 -14.59 -0.59 -8.87
C ILE A 113 -15.24 0.67 -9.44
N ARG A 114 -14.44 1.62 -9.94
CA ARG A 114 -14.86 2.90 -10.51
C ARG A 114 -14.40 3.08 -11.96
#